data_AF-N1JH06-F1
#
_entry.id   AF-N1JH06-F1
#
_cell.length_a   1.000
_cell.length_b   1.000
_cell.length_c   1.000
_cell.angle_alpha   90.00
_cell.angle_beta   90.00
_cell.angle_gamma   90.00
#
_symmetry.space_group_name_H-M   'P 1'
#
loop_
_entity.id
_entity.type
_entity.pdbx_description
1 polymer ?
#
loop_
_entity_poly.entity_id
_entity_poly.type
_entity_poly.pdbx_seq_one_letter_code
_entity_poly.pdbx_strand_id
1 'polypeptide(L)'
;MLLSTSIPLSFLVWACSAYSPSERTFTVNHFYGQQNLITARMDPILSPDGPSGHVHAVQGGNAFAMSMSDEQALKSTCTSSLVKNDKSNYWTPALYFQDPETGKLEAVDLSYMQVYYFFEATSDVIKPFPPGLRIVVGDPSLRTPPPTGGLLINDLSEGTPQPVQWTCPRSNDRPPLYPENSDGLNGAGIQDPRNPGSGVGFPDRNCDGFASPLRADIHFPSCYNPDAGLRDYKNNMQFPTKGNCPSGWVHVPHLFYEVYWDTAKFADRWSQGDGSQPFVLANGDPTGYSLHGDFIAGWDVQTLQQIIDNCNTGTSAMHTCPGLIGGLEDPSTTCTIDNPFPKEAVSGVLSALPGDNPIGAWGRRKKSVRSSLLSSISGLFTAAERANTLIEKRSSLVSPPNNAQVQPGWSYIGCLADNNREDNVVANYTSLDSAPQFLTNAKCVAYCEGAGYSIASTKNSSECYCSNATTFSNKIPSNSCDGPCEGDTSQTCGGTSSISVYSKDPIYTKTRPRIHKNDIFLH
;
A
#
# COMPACT_ATOMS: atom_id res chain seq x y z
N MET A 1 -63.78 -46.64 -25.55
CA MET A 1 -63.61 -45.60 -24.51
C MET A 1 -62.55 -46.09 -23.53
N LEU A 2 -61.30 -45.68 -23.72
CA LEU A 2 -60.21 -45.78 -22.75
C LEU A 2 -59.42 -44.48 -22.95
N LEU A 3 -59.64 -43.51 -22.06
CA LEU A 3 -58.96 -42.22 -22.08
C LEU A 3 -57.57 -42.41 -21.44
N SER A 4 -56.51 -42.28 -22.25
CA SER A 4 -55.14 -42.14 -21.77
C SER A 4 -54.92 -40.70 -21.31
N THR A 5 -54.88 -40.48 -19.99
CA THR A 5 -54.44 -39.21 -19.41
C THR A 5 -52.92 -39.21 -19.30
N SER A 6 -52.25 -38.60 -20.28
CA SER A 6 -50.84 -38.22 -20.20
C SER A 6 -50.69 -37.04 -19.24
N ILE A 7 -50.08 -37.28 -18.07
CA ILE A 7 -49.67 -36.24 -17.14
C ILE A 7 -48.43 -35.55 -17.73
N PRO A 8 -48.42 -34.23 -17.92
CA PRO A 8 -47.20 -33.54 -18.33
C PRO A 8 -46.24 -33.54 -17.15
N LEU A 9 -45.10 -34.24 -17.32
CA LEU A 9 -43.96 -34.17 -16.42
C LEU A 9 -43.44 -32.73 -16.47
N SER A 10 -43.93 -31.91 -15.55
CA SER A 10 -43.43 -30.56 -15.35
C SER A 10 -42.04 -30.71 -14.77
N PHE A 11 -41.01 -30.59 -15.61
CA PHE A 11 -39.65 -30.34 -15.14
C PHE A 11 -39.71 -29.01 -14.38
N LEU A 12 -39.86 -29.09 -13.05
CA LEU A 12 -39.39 -28.01 -12.18
C LEU A 12 -37.89 -27.95 -12.40
N VAL A 13 -37.47 -27.11 -13.34
CA VAL A 13 -36.12 -26.53 -13.28
C VAL A 13 -36.16 -25.72 -12.00
N TRP A 14 -35.58 -26.26 -10.92
CA TRP A 14 -35.14 -25.44 -9.81
C TRP A 14 -34.18 -24.44 -10.43
N ALA A 15 -34.65 -23.21 -10.66
CA ALA A 15 -33.75 -22.08 -10.82
C ALA A 15 -33.04 -21.98 -9.48
N CYS A 16 -31.88 -22.63 -9.37
CA CYS A 16 -30.94 -22.34 -8.31
C CYS A 16 -30.50 -20.89 -8.56
N SER A 17 -31.21 -19.94 -7.95
CA SER A 17 -30.65 -18.62 -7.74
C SER A 17 -29.30 -18.82 -7.05
N ALA A 18 -28.22 -18.35 -7.64
CA ALA A 18 -26.90 -18.54 -7.06
C ALA A 18 -26.70 -17.70 -5.80
N TYR A 19 -27.32 -16.53 -5.64
CA TYR A 19 -27.25 -15.81 -4.37
C TYR A 19 -28.31 -16.30 -3.37
N SER A 20 -27.88 -16.55 -2.13
CA SER A 20 -28.73 -17.00 -1.03
C SER A 20 -28.68 -15.98 0.11
N PRO A 21 -29.80 -15.67 0.78
CA PRO A 21 -29.78 -14.79 1.94
C PRO A 21 -29.12 -15.45 3.17
N SER A 22 -28.88 -16.76 3.13
CA SER A 22 -28.40 -17.53 4.28
C SER A 22 -27.01 -18.14 4.10
N GLU A 23 -26.49 -18.25 2.88
CA GLU A 23 -25.18 -18.84 2.62
C GLU A 23 -24.44 -18.16 1.47
N ARG A 24 -23.11 -18.12 1.57
CA ARG A 24 -22.24 -17.66 0.49
C ARG A 24 -22.22 -18.71 -0.62
N THR A 25 -22.32 -18.24 -1.86
CA THR A 25 -21.95 -19.01 -3.04
C THR A 25 -20.79 -18.35 -3.76
N PHE A 26 -20.11 -19.11 -4.61
CA PHE A 26 -18.97 -18.56 -5.34
C PHE A 26 -18.62 -19.33 -6.59
N THR A 27 -17.85 -18.64 -7.42
CA THR A 27 -17.17 -19.21 -8.57
C THR A 27 -15.83 -18.51 -8.77
N VAL A 28 -14.93 -19.14 -9.51
CA VAL A 28 -13.55 -18.68 -9.69
C VAL A 28 -13.29 -18.38 -11.15
N ASN A 29 -12.81 -17.18 -11.44
CA ASN A 29 -12.26 -16.83 -12.73
C ASN A 29 -10.80 -17.32 -12.80
N HIS A 30 -10.53 -18.22 -13.74
CA HIS A 30 -9.18 -18.68 -14.03
C HIS A 30 -8.60 -17.89 -15.20
N PHE A 31 -7.34 -17.51 -15.08
CA PHE A 31 -6.57 -17.03 -16.22
C PHE A 31 -5.84 -18.20 -16.89
N TYR A 32 -5.69 -18.14 -18.20
CA TYR A 32 -4.98 -19.14 -18.99
C TYR A 32 -3.77 -18.51 -19.67
N GLY A 33 -2.90 -19.37 -20.22
CA GLY A 33 -1.64 -18.96 -20.82
C GLY A 33 -0.49 -18.99 -19.82
N GLN A 34 0.75 -18.99 -20.35
CA GLN A 34 1.97 -19.05 -19.54
C GLN A 34 2.44 -17.68 -19.04
N GLN A 35 1.71 -16.61 -19.37
CA GLN A 35 2.13 -15.23 -19.12
C GLN A 35 0.94 -14.35 -18.75
N ASN A 36 1.23 -13.29 -17.98
CA ASN A 36 0.33 -12.18 -17.73
C ASN A 36 -0.05 -11.48 -19.06
N LEU A 37 -1.13 -10.69 -19.04
CA LEU A 37 -1.42 -9.77 -20.14
C LEU A 37 -0.23 -8.83 -20.38
N ILE A 38 0.32 -8.28 -19.29
CA ILE A 38 1.55 -7.50 -19.27
C ILE A 38 2.12 -7.43 -17.84
N THR A 39 3.44 -7.24 -17.73
CA THR A 39 4.10 -6.79 -16.50
C THR A 39 4.85 -5.50 -16.81
N ALA A 40 4.37 -4.35 -16.34
CA ALA A 40 4.92 -3.03 -16.64
C ALA A 40 4.46 -1.97 -15.62
N ARG A 41 5.03 -0.75 -15.67
CA ARG A 41 4.57 0.40 -14.88
C ARG A 41 3.31 1.03 -15.48
N MET A 42 2.22 0.30 -15.48
CA MET A 42 0.93 0.73 -16.05
C MET A 42 -0.16 0.70 -14.98
N ASP A 43 -0.78 1.85 -14.73
CA ASP A 43 -1.89 1.99 -13.80
C ASP A 43 -2.83 3.12 -14.26
N PRO A 44 -3.87 2.80 -15.05
CA PRO A 44 -4.82 3.81 -15.54
C PRO A 44 -5.74 4.40 -14.47
N ILE A 45 -5.69 3.92 -13.21
CA ILE A 45 -6.47 4.47 -12.11
C ILE A 45 -5.65 5.52 -11.36
N LEU A 46 -4.45 5.16 -10.89
CA LEU A 46 -3.61 6.04 -10.07
C LEU A 46 -2.68 6.93 -10.90
N SER A 47 -2.28 6.50 -12.09
CA SER A 47 -1.29 7.20 -12.93
C SER A 47 -1.74 7.26 -14.40
N PRO A 48 -2.93 7.84 -14.69
CA PRO A 48 -3.38 7.97 -16.06
C PRO A 48 -2.36 8.77 -16.89
N ASP A 49 -2.15 8.34 -18.13
CA ASP A 49 -1.28 8.97 -19.14
C ASP A 49 0.24 8.94 -18.85
N GLY A 50 0.67 8.36 -17.73
CA GLY A 50 2.08 8.33 -17.31
C GLY A 50 2.48 7.00 -16.68
N PRO A 51 3.78 6.71 -16.58
CA PRO A 51 4.22 5.48 -15.92
C PRO A 51 3.74 5.45 -14.47
N SER A 52 3.21 4.30 -14.06
CA SER A 52 2.87 4.03 -12.66
C SER A 52 4.09 4.21 -11.76
N GLY A 53 3.82 4.53 -10.48
CA GLY A 53 4.85 4.60 -9.45
C GLY A 53 5.65 3.30 -9.31
N HIS A 54 5.09 2.16 -9.69
CA HIS A 54 5.77 0.85 -9.64
C HIS A 54 5.23 -0.11 -10.70
N VAL A 55 5.88 -1.27 -10.82
CA VAL A 55 5.49 -2.31 -11.77
C VAL A 55 4.32 -3.11 -11.23
N HIS A 56 3.35 -3.36 -12.08
CA HIS A 56 2.22 -4.24 -11.82
C HIS A 56 2.26 -5.45 -12.74
N ALA A 57 1.74 -6.58 -12.25
CA ALA A 57 1.40 -7.75 -13.05
C ALA A 57 -0.10 -7.69 -13.37
N VAL A 58 -0.44 -7.66 -14.66
CA VAL A 58 -1.81 -7.41 -15.12
C VAL A 58 -2.39 -8.64 -15.81
N GLN A 59 -3.61 -9.00 -15.46
CA GLN A 59 -4.44 -9.99 -16.12
C GLN A 59 -5.67 -9.32 -16.76
N GLY A 60 -6.26 -9.92 -17.79
CA GLY A 60 -7.54 -9.49 -18.36
C GLY A 60 -7.50 -9.15 -19.85
N GLY A 61 -8.35 -8.21 -20.26
CA GLY A 61 -8.56 -7.80 -21.65
C GLY A 61 -7.46 -6.93 -22.25
N ASN A 62 -7.13 -7.14 -23.54
CA ASN A 62 -6.04 -6.42 -24.23
C ASN A 62 -6.34 -4.96 -24.62
N ALA A 63 -7.49 -4.41 -24.28
CA ALA A 63 -7.74 -2.97 -24.41
C ALA A 63 -7.16 -2.15 -23.23
N PHE A 64 -6.48 -2.81 -22.28
CA PHE A 64 -5.72 -2.17 -21.21
C PHE A 64 -4.68 -1.19 -21.76
N ALA A 65 -4.63 0.00 -21.19
CA ALA A 65 -3.82 1.10 -21.70
C ALA A 65 -3.41 2.04 -20.56
N MET A 66 -2.46 2.95 -20.83
CA MET A 66 -2.01 3.98 -19.88
C MET A 66 -3.15 4.88 -19.37
N SER A 67 -4.24 4.98 -20.12
CA SER A 67 -5.45 5.70 -19.77
C SER A 67 -6.62 5.04 -20.46
N MET A 68 -7.77 4.96 -19.80
CA MET A 68 -8.92 4.20 -20.26
C MET A 68 -10.20 5.01 -20.10
N SER A 69 -11.01 5.07 -21.17
CA SER A 69 -12.42 5.48 -21.06
C SER A 69 -13.24 4.41 -20.32
N ASP A 70 -14.48 4.71 -19.97
CA ASP A 70 -15.29 3.79 -19.15
C ASP A 70 -15.66 2.51 -19.92
N GLU A 71 -15.81 2.60 -21.24
CA GLU A 71 -16.10 1.45 -22.10
C GLU A 71 -14.85 0.84 -22.75
N GLN A 72 -13.65 1.33 -22.43
CA GLN A 72 -12.43 0.90 -23.12
C GLN A 72 -12.17 -0.59 -22.93
N ALA A 73 -12.33 -1.11 -21.71
CA ALA A 73 -12.09 -2.51 -21.39
C ALA A 73 -12.95 -3.45 -22.28
N LEU A 74 -14.22 -3.09 -22.53
CA LEU A 74 -15.14 -3.85 -23.38
C LEU A 74 -14.72 -3.92 -24.86
N LYS A 75 -13.78 -3.07 -25.31
CA LYS A 75 -13.26 -3.10 -26.68
C LYS A 75 -12.16 -4.16 -26.88
N SER A 76 -11.79 -4.89 -25.83
CA SER A 76 -10.75 -5.93 -25.91
C SER A 76 -11.15 -7.03 -26.90
N THR A 77 -10.23 -7.38 -27.79
CA THR A 77 -10.41 -8.45 -28.79
C THR A 77 -10.01 -9.82 -28.26
N CYS A 78 -9.15 -9.86 -27.24
CA CYS A 78 -8.81 -11.05 -26.46
C CYS A 78 -8.79 -10.73 -24.96
N THR A 79 -8.78 -11.74 -24.11
CA THR A 79 -8.57 -11.63 -22.66
C THR A 79 -7.75 -12.80 -22.16
N SER A 80 -6.95 -12.63 -21.11
CA SER A 80 -6.31 -13.77 -20.43
C SER A 80 -7.26 -14.54 -19.52
N SER A 81 -8.50 -14.07 -19.28
CA SER A 81 -9.55 -14.82 -18.58
C SER A 81 -10.09 -15.96 -19.44
N LEU A 82 -10.28 -17.13 -18.87
CA LEU A 82 -10.87 -18.26 -19.60
C LEU A 82 -12.32 -17.98 -20.05
N VAL A 83 -13.04 -17.08 -19.37
CA VAL A 83 -14.37 -16.65 -19.79
C VAL A 83 -14.22 -15.54 -20.82
N LYS A 84 -14.62 -15.82 -22.07
CA LYS A 84 -14.43 -14.90 -23.21
C LYS A 84 -15.02 -13.51 -22.98
N ASN A 85 -16.15 -13.46 -22.29
CA ASN A 85 -16.90 -12.24 -22.05
C ASN A 85 -16.42 -11.43 -20.84
N ASP A 86 -15.39 -11.90 -20.14
CA ASP A 86 -14.67 -11.09 -19.16
C ASP A 86 -13.52 -10.33 -19.81
N LYS A 87 -13.78 -9.07 -20.16
CA LYS A 87 -12.74 -8.15 -20.67
C LYS A 87 -12.24 -7.20 -19.60
N SER A 88 -12.50 -7.49 -18.32
CA SER A 88 -12.02 -6.68 -17.19
C SER A 88 -10.50 -6.73 -17.09
N ASN A 89 -9.92 -5.83 -16.30
CA ASN A 89 -8.49 -5.84 -15.97
C ASN A 89 -8.31 -5.97 -14.46
N TYR A 90 -7.37 -6.83 -14.07
CA TYR A 90 -7.05 -7.19 -12.69
C TYR A 90 -5.55 -7.07 -12.51
N TRP A 91 -5.07 -6.32 -11.52
CA TRP A 91 -3.63 -6.22 -11.31
C TRP A 91 -3.22 -6.01 -9.86
N THR A 92 -1.97 -6.37 -9.59
CA THR A 92 -1.31 -6.25 -8.29
C THR A 92 0.15 -5.82 -8.50
N PRO A 93 0.81 -5.23 -7.48
CA PRO A 93 2.23 -4.91 -7.58
C PRO A 93 3.06 -6.18 -7.82
N ALA A 94 4.09 -6.07 -8.67
CA ALA A 94 5.05 -7.16 -8.84
C ALA A 94 5.88 -7.38 -7.56
N LEU A 95 6.36 -8.61 -7.37
CA LEU A 95 7.20 -8.99 -6.25
C LEU A 95 8.63 -9.20 -6.72
N TYR A 96 9.60 -8.76 -5.91
CA TYR A 96 11.03 -8.94 -6.15
C TYR A 96 11.68 -9.61 -4.95
N PHE A 97 12.69 -10.43 -5.22
CA PHE A 97 13.61 -10.97 -4.24
C PHE A 97 14.88 -10.13 -4.23
N GLN A 98 15.25 -9.56 -3.09
CA GLN A 98 16.54 -8.92 -2.89
C GLN A 98 17.53 -9.93 -2.31
N ASP A 99 18.49 -10.34 -3.13
CA ASP A 99 19.53 -11.28 -2.74
C ASP A 99 20.34 -10.74 -1.54
N PRO A 100 20.34 -11.43 -0.39
CA PRO A 100 21.08 -10.99 0.80
C PRO A 100 22.60 -10.96 0.64
N GLU A 101 23.17 -11.74 -0.27
CA GLU A 101 24.61 -11.82 -0.53
C GLU A 101 25.06 -10.72 -1.49
N THR A 102 24.31 -10.49 -2.57
CA THR A 102 24.72 -9.57 -3.65
C THR A 102 24.04 -8.20 -3.58
N GLY A 103 22.92 -8.10 -2.86
CA GLY A 103 22.04 -6.92 -2.82
C GLY A 103 21.28 -6.67 -4.13
N LYS A 104 21.42 -7.55 -5.13
CA LYS A 104 20.72 -7.46 -6.42
C LYS A 104 19.28 -7.94 -6.29
N LEU A 105 18.45 -7.52 -7.24
CA LEU A 105 17.03 -7.84 -7.27
C LEU A 105 16.74 -8.83 -8.39
N GLU A 106 15.84 -9.76 -8.13
CA GLU A 106 15.28 -10.67 -9.13
C GLU A 106 13.76 -10.64 -9.05
N ALA A 107 13.08 -10.59 -10.19
CA ALA A 107 11.62 -10.72 -10.20
C ALA A 107 11.21 -12.10 -9.67
N VAL A 108 10.25 -12.10 -8.74
CA VAL A 108 9.56 -13.32 -8.32
C VAL A 108 8.40 -13.51 -9.29
N ASP A 109 8.46 -14.58 -10.06
CA ASP A 109 7.47 -14.82 -11.10
C ASP A 109 6.10 -15.09 -10.46
N LEU A 110 5.06 -14.57 -11.10
CA LEU A 110 3.70 -14.94 -10.76
C LEU A 110 3.50 -16.40 -11.19
N SER A 111 3.26 -17.29 -10.23
CA SER A 111 2.93 -18.70 -10.51
C SER A 111 1.56 -18.78 -11.16
N TYR A 112 0.56 -18.20 -10.50
CA TYR A 112 -0.78 -18.01 -11.04
C TYR A 112 -1.54 -16.98 -10.22
N MET A 113 -2.60 -16.46 -10.81
CA MET A 113 -3.61 -15.63 -10.15
C MET A 113 -4.97 -16.25 -10.41
N GLN A 114 -5.87 -16.17 -9.43
CA GLN A 114 -7.28 -16.49 -9.58
C GLN A 114 -8.10 -15.37 -8.98
N VAL A 115 -9.26 -15.10 -9.57
CA VAL A 115 -10.20 -14.11 -9.03
C VAL A 115 -11.47 -14.81 -8.65
N TYR A 116 -11.75 -14.85 -7.36
CA TYR A 116 -12.98 -15.38 -6.82
C TYR A 116 -14.05 -14.31 -6.93
N TYR A 117 -15.24 -14.73 -7.35
CA TYR A 117 -16.45 -13.94 -7.33
C TYR A 117 -17.33 -14.52 -6.23
N PHE A 118 -17.30 -13.86 -5.07
CA PHE A 118 -18.13 -14.22 -3.94
C PHE A 118 -19.48 -13.53 -4.04
N PHE A 119 -20.54 -14.31 -3.86
CA PHE A 119 -21.89 -13.83 -3.64
C PHE A 119 -22.22 -14.10 -2.18
N GLU A 120 -21.85 -13.13 -1.33
CA GLU A 120 -22.01 -13.21 0.12
C GLU A 120 -23.48 -13.40 0.52
N ALA A 121 -23.70 -14.02 1.68
CA ALA A 121 -25.04 -14.09 2.25
C ALA A 121 -25.55 -12.67 2.53
N THR A 122 -26.62 -12.26 1.84
CA THR A 122 -27.11 -10.89 1.87
C THR A 122 -28.62 -10.80 1.63
N SER A 123 -29.24 -9.72 2.13
CA SER A 123 -30.62 -9.38 1.77
C SER A 123 -30.71 -8.47 0.54
N ASP A 124 -29.58 -7.95 0.08
CA ASP A 124 -29.51 -7.12 -1.12
C ASP A 124 -29.66 -7.95 -2.40
N VAL A 125 -29.95 -7.27 -3.51
CA VAL A 125 -29.83 -7.86 -4.84
C VAL A 125 -28.45 -7.53 -5.39
N ILE A 126 -27.63 -8.57 -5.60
CA ILE A 126 -26.33 -8.43 -6.24
C ILE A 126 -26.52 -8.19 -7.74
N LYS A 127 -25.83 -7.18 -8.28
CA LYS A 127 -25.87 -6.77 -9.68
C LYS A 127 -24.48 -6.82 -10.31
N PRO A 128 -24.37 -6.99 -11.64
CA PRO A 128 -23.10 -6.92 -12.34
C PRO A 128 -22.43 -5.56 -12.11
N PHE A 129 -21.11 -5.56 -12.16
CA PHE A 129 -20.35 -4.31 -12.14
C PHE A 129 -20.80 -3.42 -13.31
N PRO A 130 -21.03 -2.12 -13.09
CA PRO A 130 -21.12 -1.16 -14.18
C PRO A 130 -19.82 -1.20 -15.01
N PRO A 131 -19.90 -1.23 -16.36
CA PRO A 131 -18.71 -1.14 -17.19
C PRO A 131 -17.86 0.08 -16.84
N GLY A 132 -16.55 -0.11 -16.72
CA GLY A 132 -15.61 0.95 -16.38
C GLY A 132 -15.54 1.30 -14.90
N LEU A 133 -16.25 0.61 -14.01
CA LEU A 133 -16.06 0.78 -12.57
C LEU A 133 -14.60 0.52 -12.20
N ARG A 134 -13.99 1.48 -11.50
CA ARG A 134 -12.60 1.44 -11.02
C ARG A 134 -12.60 1.21 -9.52
N ILE A 135 -11.86 0.19 -9.08
CA ILE A 135 -11.71 -0.14 -7.66
C ILE A 135 -10.23 -0.31 -7.36
N VAL A 136 -9.80 0.27 -6.24
CA VAL A 136 -8.47 0.07 -5.67
C VAL A 136 -8.68 -0.34 -4.22
N VAL A 137 -7.96 -1.36 -3.77
CA VAL A 137 -8.03 -1.83 -2.39
C VAL A 137 -6.64 -2.10 -1.82
N GLY A 138 -6.47 -1.89 -0.52
CA GLY A 138 -5.16 -1.76 0.10
C GLY A 138 -4.63 -0.34 -0.01
N ASP A 139 -3.43 -0.11 0.52
CA ASP A 139 -2.79 1.21 0.52
C ASP A 139 -1.34 1.07 0.01
N PRO A 140 -1.04 1.52 -1.22
CA PRO A 140 0.30 1.41 -1.79
C PRO A 140 1.37 2.23 -1.03
N SER A 141 0.96 3.13 -0.14
CA SER A 141 1.85 3.95 0.70
C SER A 141 2.07 3.38 2.10
N LEU A 142 1.31 2.36 2.52
CA LEU A 142 1.39 1.82 3.86
C LEU A 142 2.75 1.17 4.13
N ARG A 143 3.41 1.54 5.22
CA ARG A 143 4.71 0.98 5.66
C ARG A 143 4.72 0.59 7.14
N THR A 144 3.58 0.71 7.80
CA THR A 144 3.41 0.44 9.23
C THR A 144 2.39 -0.67 9.42
N PRO A 145 2.56 -1.49 10.47
CA PRO A 145 1.58 -2.52 10.80
C PRO A 145 0.20 -1.89 11.05
N PRO A 146 -0.88 -2.52 10.56
CA PRO A 146 -2.23 -2.08 10.87
C PRO A 146 -2.52 -2.11 12.39
N PRO A 147 -3.33 -1.16 12.91
CA PRO A 147 -3.71 -1.15 14.32
C PRO A 147 -4.56 -2.36 14.73
N THR A 148 -5.21 -3.00 13.76
CA THR A 148 -6.01 -4.22 13.88
C THR A 148 -5.18 -5.50 13.94
N GLY A 149 -3.85 -5.38 13.96
CA GLY A 149 -2.93 -6.54 14.06
C GLY A 149 -2.98 -7.40 12.82
N GLY A 150 -2.90 -8.72 12.97
CA GLY A 150 -2.88 -9.68 11.86
C GLY A 150 -4.24 -10.03 11.24
N LEU A 151 -5.36 -9.49 11.72
CA LEU A 151 -6.72 -9.93 11.35
C LEU A 151 -7.12 -9.60 9.90
N LEU A 152 -7.84 -10.50 9.23
CA LEU A 152 -8.56 -10.16 8.01
C LEU A 152 -9.91 -9.52 8.38
N ILE A 153 -10.18 -8.31 7.91
CA ILE A 153 -11.44 -7.60 8.17
C ILE A 153 -11.98 -7.05 6.85
N ASN A 154 -13.07 -7.64 6.36
CA ASN A 154 -13.77 -7.26 5.13
C ASN A 154 -15.27 -6.96 5.35
N ASP A 155 -15.71 -6.86 6.61
CA ASP A 155 -17.04 -6.38 6.98
C ASP A 155 -16.88 -5.26 8.02
N LEU A 156 -17.56 -4.14 7.79
CA LEU A 156 -17.44 -2.95 8.64
C LEU A 156 -17.99 -3.14 10.04
N SER A 157 -18.83 -4.15 10.27
CA SER A 157 -19.28 -4.50 11.61
C SER A 157 -18.19 -5.15 12.47
N GLU A 158 -17.10 -5.62 11.86
CA GLU A 158 -15.95 -6.23 12.54
C GLU A 158 -14.82 -5.24 12.85
N GLY A 159 -14.85 -4.03 12.28
CA GLY A 159 -13.88 -2.97 12.59
C GLY A 159 -13.45 -2.16 11.37
N THR A 160 -12.30 -1.49 11.50
CA THR A 160 -11.65 -0.83 10.35
C THR A 160 -11.23 -1.90 9.33
N PRO A 161 -11.60 -1.76 8.04
CA PRO A 161 -11.23 -2.74 7.03
C PRO A 161 -9.72 -2.98 6.98
N GLN A 162 -9.37 -4.26 6.93
CA GLN A 162 -8.03 -4.76 6.68
C GLN A 162 -8.17 -5.90 5.68
N PRO A 163 -8.32 -5.58 4.39
CA PRO A 163 -8.76 -6.53 3.39
C PRO A 163 -7.60 -7.25 2.67
N VAL A 164 -6.37 -6.97 3.08
CA VAL A 164 -5.15 -7.55 2.50
C VAL A 164 -4.42 -8.39 3.54
N GLN A 165 -4.03 -9.59 3.15
CA GLN A 165 -3.23 -10.50 3.94
C GLN A 165 -2.21 -11.25 3.09
N TRP A 166 -1.21 -11.78 3.75
CA TRP A 166 -0.29 -12.76 3.21
C TRP A 166 -0.64 -14.12 3.79
N THR A 167 -0.78 -15.11 2.91
CA THR A 167 -0.97 -16.50 3.29
C THR A 167 0.24 -17.31 2.84
N CYS A 168 0.79 -18.08 3.78
CA CYS A 168 1.98 -18.88 3.59
C CYS A 168 1.79 -20.22 4.30
N PRO A 169 1.02 -21.15 3.70
CA PRO A 169 0.82 -22.47 4.26
C PRO A 169 2.16 -23.22 4.33
N ARG A 170 2.33 -23.98 5.40
CA ARG A 170 3.55 -24.76 5.64
C ARG A 170 3.23 -26.21 5.95
N SER A 171 4.15 -27.09 5.58
CA SER A 171 4.07 -28.52 5.88
C SER A 171 4.10 -28.80 7.38
N ASN A 172 4.72 -27.88 8.14
CA ASN A 172 4.81 -27.86 9.58
C ASN A 172 4.59 -26.43 10.10
N ASP A 173 3.60 -26.25 10.99
CA ASP A 173 3.25 -24.96 11.60
C ASP A 173 4.17 -24.57 12.77
N ARG A 174 5.13 -25.43 13.14
CA ARG A 174 6.13 -25.21 14.20
C ARG A 174 7.56 -25.22 13.66
N PRO A 175 8.38 -24.18 13.91
CA PRO A 175 8.05 -22.93 14.64
C PRO A 175 7.03 -22.07 13.88
N PRO A 176 6.36 -21.09 14.52
CA PRO A 176 5.34 -20.25 13.87
C PRO A 176 5.81 -19.52 12.61
N LEU A 177 4.85 -19.11 11.78
CA LEU A 177 5.09 -18.44 10.48
C LEU A 177 5.68 -17.03 10.64
N TYR A 178 5.34 -16.36 11.74
CA TYR A 178 5.89 -15.08 12.16
C TYR A 178 6.55 -15.24 13.54
N PRO A 179 7.48 -14.37 13.95
CA PRO A 179 8.05 -14.38 15.29
C PRO A 179 6.96 -14.32 16.37
N GLU A 180 7.13 -15.09 17.44
CA GLU A 180 6.23 -15.03 18.60
C GLU A 180 6.24 -13.61 19.18
N ASN A 181 5.06 -13.00 19.30
CA ASN A 181 4.87 -11.61 19.74
C ASN A 181 5.44 -10.54 18.79
N SER A 182 5.54 -10.84 17.49
CA SER A 182 5.88 -9.81 16.50
C SER A 182 4.90 -8.63 16.57
N ASP A 183 5.46 -7.42 16.65
CA ASP A 183 4.74 -6.15 16.59
C ASP A 183 4.68 -5.57 15.17
N GLY A 184 5.23 -6.28 14.18
CA GLY A 184 5.23 -5.85 12.79
C GLY A 184 6.26 -4.76 12.44
N LEU A 185 7.00 -4.25 13.42
CA LEU A 185 7.94 -3.13 13.24
C LEU A 185 9.38 -3.60 13.02
N ASN A 186 9.70 -4.83 13.40
CA ASN A 186 11.07 -5.32 13.53
C ASN A 186 11.42 -6.44 12.53
N GLY A 187 11.09 -6.23 11.24
CA GLY A 187 11.59 -7.07 10.13
C GLY A 187 10.74 -8.30 9.78
N ALA A 188 9.64 -8.54 10.50
CA ALA A 188 8.63 -9.52 10.13
C ALA A 188 7.24 -8.92 10.36
N GLY A 189 6.24 -9.44 9.66
CA GLY A 189 4.84 -9.05 9.84
C GLY A 189 4.20 -9.56 11.14
N ILE A 190 2.87 -9.53 11.21
CA ILE A 190 2.07 -9.95 12.37
C ILE A 190 1.17 -11.12 11.95
N GLN A 191 1.22 -12.22 12.71
CA GLN A 191 0.37 -13.39 12.52
C GLN A 191 -1.12 -13.04 12.74
N ASP A 192 -2.00 -13.58 11.89
CA ASP A 192 -3.43 -13.63 12.17
C ASP A 192 -3.70 -14.56 13.38
N PRO A 193 -4.29 -14.07 14.49
CA PRO A 193 -4.58 -14.90 15.65
C PRO A 193 -5.63 -16.00 15.37
N ARG A 194 -6.39 -15.91 14.27
CA ARG A 194 -7.40 -16.89 13.86
C ARG A 194 -6.87 -17.90 12.84
N ASN A 195 -5.73 -17.63 12.22
CA ASN A 195 -5.15 -18.47 11.17
C ASN A 195 -3.61 -18.52 11.24
N PRO A 196 -3.01 -19.65 11.69
CA PRO A 196 -1.56 -19.78 11.80
C PRO A 196 -0.82 -19.78 10.45
N GLY A 197 -1.55 -19.91 9.33
CA GLY A 197 -1.00 -19.83 7.98
C GLY A 197 -1.04 -18.45 7.34
N SER A 198 -1.59 -17.42 8.00
CA SER A 198 -1.72 -16.09 7.41
C SER A 198 -1.44 -14.94 8.37
N GLY A 199 -1.24 -13.75 7.82
CA GLY A 199 -1.01 -12.54 8.60
C GLY A 199 -0.89 -11.31 7.72
N VAL A 200 -0.39 -10.22 8.29
CA VAL A 200 -0.09 -8.99 7.56
C VAL A 200 1.39 -8.69 7.58
N GLY A 201 1.87 -8.08 6.51
CA GLY A 201 3.30 -7.99 6.22
C GLY A 201 3.91 -9.35 5.92
N PHE A 202 5.12 -9.32 5.36
CA PHE A 202 5.77 -10.55 4.93
C PHE A 202 6.13 -11.47 6.11
N PRO A 203 5.95 -12.79 5.96
CA PRO A 203 6.40 -13.78 6.94
C PRO A 203 7.92 -13.94 6.93
N ASP A 204 8.51 -14.40 8.05
CA ASP A 204 9.96 -14.67 8.16
C ASP A 204 10.31 -16.15 7.93
N ARG A 205 9.37 -16.90 7.33
CA ARG A 205 9.54 -18.30 6.92
C ARG A 205 9.18 -18.48 5.46
N ASN A 206 9.82 -19.44 4.84
CA ASN A 206 9.44 -19.89 3.51
C ASN A 206 8.13 -20.70 3.57
N CYS A 207 7.34 -20.59 2.51
CA CYS A 207 6.11 -21.36 2.32
C CYS A 207 6.45 -22.69 1.65
N ASP A 208 6.28 -23.80 2.36
CA ASP A 208 6.58 -25.16 1.89
C ASP A 208 5.33 -26.05 1.87
N GLY A 209 4.15 -25.46 2.05
CA GLY A 209 2.87 -26.15 1.96
C GLY A 209 2.57 -26.64 0.54
N PHE A 210 1.80 -27.72 0.46
CA PHE A 210 1.38 -28.29 -0.83
C PHE A 210 0.65 -27.25 -1.69
N ALA A 211 1.12 -27.05 -2.91
CA ALA A 211 0.56 -26.14 -3.92
C ALA A 211 0.35 -24.68 -3.42
N SER A 212 1.05 -24.29 -2.35
CA SER A 212 0.78 -23.05 -1.64
C SER A 212 2.07 -22.29 -1.34
N PRO A 213 2.76 -21.75 -2.36
CA PRO A 213 3.85 -20.81 -2.13
C PRO A 213 3.29 -19.50 -1.53
N LEU A 214 4.13 -18.48 -1.32
CA LEU A 214 3.66 -17.21 -0.76
C LEU A 214 2.51 -16.65 -1.60
N ARG A 215 1.40 -16.37 -0.92
CA ARG A 215 0.14 -15.96 -1.52
C ARG A 215 -0.29 -14.61 -0.97
N ALA A 216 -0.67 -13.69 -1.85
CA ALA A 216 -1.43 -12.51 -1.48
C ALA A 216 -2.92 -12.81 -1.54
N ASP A 217 -3.61 -12.43 -0.46
CA ASP A 217 -5.05 -12.50 -0.29
C ASP A 217 -5.59 -11.07 -0.28
N ILE A 218 -6.32 -10.69 -1.33
CA ILE A 218 -6.78 -9.30 -1.51
C ILE A 218 -8.28 -9.29 -1.74
N HIS A 219 -9.04 -8.81 -0.75
CA HIS A 219 -10.49 -8.68 -0.80
C HIS A 219 -10.90 -7.30 -1.28
N PHE A 220 -11.89 -7.22 -2.16
CA PHE A 220 -12.41 -5.94 -2.66
C PHE A 220 -13.74 -5.59 -2.00
N PRO A 221 -14.03 -4.28 -1.78
CA PRO A 221 -15.35 -3.84 -1.37
C PRO A 221 -16.43 -4.22 -2.40
N SER A 222 -17.66 -4.48 -1.92
CA SER A 222 -18.77 -4.97 -2.73
C SER A 222 -19.99 -4.04 -2.78
N CYS A 223 -19.90 -2.85 -2.18
CA CYS A 223 -20.95 -1.83 -2.24
C CYS A 223 -20.49 -0.65 -3.09
N TYR A 224 -21.14 -0.45 -4.23
CA TYR A 224 -20.87 0.64 -5.16
C TYR A 224 -21.80 1.84 -4.95
N ASN A 225 -21.24 3.03 -4.80
CA ASN A 225 -21.96 4.30 -4.76
C ASN A 225 -22.11 4.89 -6.16
N PRO A 226 -23.31 4.85 -6.77
CA PRO A 226 -23.53 5.43 -8.09
C PRO A 226 -23.33 6.95 -8.13
N ASP A 227 -23.54 7.66 -7.01
CA ASP A 227 -23.43 9.13 -6.97
C ASP A 227 -21.98 9.61 -7.05
N ALA A 228 -21.02 8.80 -6.57
CA ALA A 228 -19.58 9.08 -6.72
C ALA A 228 -19.07 8.80 -8.15
N GLY A 229 -19.82 8.02 -8.93
CA GLY A 229 -19.48 7.66 -10.30
C GLY A 229 -18.38 6.59 -10.40
N LEU A 230 -18.01 6.26 -11.64
CA LEU A 230 -17.15 5.10 -11.95
C LEU A 230 -15.68 5.31 -11.63
N ARG A 231 -15.22 6.56 -11.58
CA ARG A 231 -13.80 6.96 -11.54
C ARG A 231 -13.31 7.36 -10.15
N ASP A 232 -14.21 7.75 -9.25
CA ASP A 232 -13.83 8.16 -7.90
C ASP A 232 -13.56 6.94 -7.01
N TYR A 233 -12.50 6.20 -7.34
CA TYR A 233 -12.12 4.92 -6.72
C TYR A 233 -11.93 5.01 -5.19
N LYS A 234 -11.79 6.23 -4.64
CA LYS A 234 -11.64 6.48 -3.20
C LYS A 234 -12.96 6.49 -2.46
N ASN A 235 -14.04 6.91 -3.12
CA ASN A 235 -15.34 7.14 -2.50
C ASN A 235 -16.48 6.32 -3.13
N ASN A 236 -16.21 5.67 -4.26
CA ASN A 236 -17.22 4.93 -5.00
C ASN A 236 -17.46 3.52 -4.47
N MET A 237 -16.56 2.96 -3.66
CA MET A 237 -16.68 1.61 -3.13
C MET A 237 -16.54 1.56 -1.61
N GLN A 238 -17.28 0.64 -0.98
CA GLN A 238 -17.21 0.39 0.45
C GLN A 238 -17.45 -1.10 0.77
N PHE A 239 -16.82 -1.60 1.83
CA PHE A 239 -17.13 -2.94 2.36
C PHE A 239 -18.55 -2.96 2.96
N PRO A 240 -19.27 -4.08 2.89
CA PRO A 240 -20.59 -4.19 3.46
C PRO A 240 -20.56 -4.13 4.99
N THR A 241 -21.73 -3.88 5.60
CA THR A 241 -21.95 -4.03 7.05
C THR A 241 -22.93 -5.17 7.28
N LYS A 242 -22.47 -6.23 7.96
CA LYS A 242 -23.20 -7.49 8.10
C LYS A 242 -23.70 -8.02 6.75
N GLY A 243 -22.84 -7.98 5.74
CA GLY A 243 -23.15 -8.44 4.38
C GLY A 243 -24.13 -7.56 3.58
N ASN A 244 -24.53 -6.39 4.06
CA ASN A 244 -25.47 -5.50 3.34
C ASN A 244 -24.84 -4.13 3.04
N CYS A 245 -25.28 -3.54 1.93
CA CYS A 245 -24.85 -2.23 1.47
C CYS A 245 -25.69 -1.08 2.05
N PRO A 246 -25.13 0.14 2.12
CA PRO A 246 -25.90 1.31 2.49
C PRO A 246 -27.08 1.54 1.53
N SER A 247 -28.17 2.14 2.04
CA SER A 247 -29.33 2.48 1.21
C SER A 247 -28.93 3.36 0.02
N GLY A 248 -29.42 3.03 -1.18
CA GLY A 248 -29.10 3.72 -2.43
C GLY A 248 -27.83 3.22 -3.13
N TRP A 249 -27.02 2.39 -2.47
CA TRP A 249 -25.82 1.79 -3.07
C TRP A 249 -26.17 0.50 -3.80
N VAL A 250 -25.35 0.15 -4.79
CA VAL A 250 -25.50 -1.07 -5.59
C VAL A 250 -24.59 -2.14 -5.02
N HIS A 251 -25.17 -3.27 -4.60
CA HIS A 251 -24.39 -4.45 -4.23
C HIS A 251 -23.86 -5.11 -5.50
N VAL A 252 -22.54 -5.23 -5.63
CA VAL A 252 -21.82 -5.88 -6.73
C VAL A 252 -21.04 -7.10 -6.22
N PRO A 253 -20.55 -8.02 -7.06
CA PRO A 253 -19.81 -9.18 -6.56
C PRO A 253 -18.62 -8.78 -5.67
N HIS A 254 -18.37 -9.54 -4.62
CA HIS A 254 -17.16 -9.39 -3.80
C HIS A 254 -16.01 -10.11 -4.51
N LEU A 255 -15.05 -9.34 -5.03
CA LEU A 255 -13.85 -9.90 -5.63
C LEU A 255 -12.85 -10.30 -4.56
N PHE A 256 -12.23 -11.45 -4.73
CA PHE A 256 -11.08 -11.86 -3.95
C PHE A 256 -9.97 -12.33 -4.89
N TYR A 257 -8.84 -11.62 -4.87
CA TYR A 257 -7.67 -12.03 -5.62
C TYR A 257 -6.85 -12.99 -4.78
N GLU A 258 -6.59 -14.15 -5.37
CA GLU A 258 -5.66 -15.13 -4.87
C GLU A 258 -4.44 -15.13 -5.78
N VAL A 259 -3.31 -14.61 -5.30
CA VAL A 259 -2.12 -14.34 -6.12
C VAL A 259 -0.93 -15.09 -5.56
N TYR A 260 -0.39 -16.04 -6.33
CA TYR A 260 0.75 -16.85 -5.92
C TYR A 260 2.02 -16.45 -6.65
N TRP A 261 3.10 -16.32 -5.88
CA TRP A 261 4.44 -16.10 -6.42
C TRP A 261 5.32 -17.34 -6.25
N ASP A 262 6.23 -17.59 -7.19
CA ASP A 262 7.19 -18.69 -7.08
C ASP A 262 8.33 -18.33 -6.11
N THR A 263 8.03 -18.29 -4.82
CA THR A 263 9.02 -18.03 -3.77
C THR A 263 9.90 -19.25 -3.47
N ALA A 264 9.45 -20.45 -3.85
CA ALA A 264 10.16 -21.70 -3.58
C ALA A 264 11.55 -21.72 -4.24
N LYS A 265 11.70 -21.11 -5.43
CA LYS A 265 13.01 -20.99 -6.13
C LYS A 265 14.07 -20.20 -5.34
N PHE A 266 13.67 -19.45 -4.31
CA PHE A 266 14.56 -18.64 -3.48
C PHE A 266 14.79 -19.21 -2.07
N ALA A 267 14.15 -20.32 -1.71
CA ALA A 267 14.11 -20.82 -0.33
C ALA A 267 15.49 -21.03 0.31
N ASP A 268 16.48 -21.44 -0.49
CA ASP A 268 17.85 -21.72 -0.04
C ASP A 268 18.78 -20.49 -0.07
N ARG A 269 18.28 -19.31 -0.46
CA ARG A 269 19.07 -18.09 -0.68
C ARG A 269 18.93 -17.05 0.43
N TRP A 270 18.26 -17.39 1.54
CA TRP A 270 18.11 -16.51 2.69
C TRP A 270 17.93 -17.28 4.00
N SER A 271 18.20 -16.61 5.12
CA SER A 271 18.05 -17.22 6.46
C SER A 271 16.63 -17.00 6.99
N GLN A 272 15.97 -18.08 7.39
CA GLN A 272 14.59 -18.03 7.87
C GLN A 272 14.54 -17.94 9.40
N GLY A 273 13.60 -17.16 9.94
CA GLY A 273 13.34 -17.10 11.38
C GLY A 273 14.18 -16.19 12.22
N ASP A 274 14.94 -15.31 11.59
CA ASP A 274 15.75 -14.32 12.27
C ASP A 274 15.02 -12.98 12.42
N GLY A 275 13.70 -12.96 12.12
CA GLY A 275 12.88 -11.77 12.08
C GLY A 275 13.16 -10.90 10.86
N SER A 276 13.61 -11.47 9.74
CA SER A 276 13.78 -10.77 8.45
C SER A 276 13.48 -11.66 7.26
N GLN A 277 13.18 -11.05 6.11
CA GLN A 277 12.95 -11.74 4.84
C GLN A 277 13.36 -10.84 3.63
N PRO A 278 13.68 -11.43 2.46
CA PRO A 278 14.30 -10.72 1.32
C PRO A 278 13.33 -10.20 0.25
N PHE A 279 12.03 -10.47 0.37
CA PHE A 279 11.03 -10.05 -0.61
C PHE A 279 10.62 -8.59 -0.44
N VAL A 280 10.42 -7.92 -1.58
CA VAL A 280 10.11 -6.49 -1.67
C VAL A 280 9.04 -6.30 -2.76
N LEU A 281 7.97 -5.57 -2.45
CA LEU A 281 7.01 -5.16 -3.47
C LEU A 281 7.61 -4.11 -4.41
N ALA A 282 7.12 -4.03 -5.64
CA ALA A 282 7.68 -3.17 -6.71
C ALA A 282 7.78 -1.68 -6.36
N ASN A 283 7.00 -1.20 -5.39
CA ASN A 283 7.02 0.17 -4.85
C ASN A 283 8.10 0.38 -3.77
N GLY A 284 9.03 -0.56 -3.63
CA GLY A 284 10.12 -0.50 -2.66
C GLY A 284 9.68 -0.83 -1.24
N ASP A 285 8.55 -1.50 -1.05
CA ASP A 285 8.08 -1.93 0.28
C ASP A 285 8.64 -3.31 0.67
N PRO A 286 9.65 -3.37 1.56
CA PRO A 286 10.13 -4.63 2.12
C PRO A 286 9.23 -5.18 3.23
N THR A 287 8.21 -4.44 3.67
CA THR A 287 7.34 -4.84 4.79
C THR A 287 6.19 -5.72 4.34
N GLY A 288 5.71 -5.51 3.10
CA GLY A 288 4.53 -6.18 2.54
C GLY A 288 3.20 -5.54 2.95
N TYR A 289 3.20 -4.46 3.74
CA TYR A 289 1.96 -3.78 4.15
C TYR A 289 1.29 -3.01 3.02
N SER A 290 2.05 -2.61 2.01
CA SER A 290 1.52 -1.89 0.85
C SER A 290 0.95 -2.74 -0.26
N LEU A 291 0.71 -4.03 0.04
CA LEU A 291 -0.01 -4.91 -0.85
C LEU A 291 -1.38 -4.27 -1.19
N HIS A 292 -1.69 -4.24 -2.47
CA HIS A 292 -2.93 -3.69 -3.00
C HIS A 292 -3.34 -4.45 -4.24
N GLY A 293 -4.60 -4.30 -4.62
CA GLY A 293 -5.12 -4.78 -5.87
C GLY A 293 -6.00 -3.73 -6.52
N ASP A 294 -6.04 -3.81 -7.84
CA ASP A 294 -6.75 -2.86 -8.68
C ASP A 294 -7.64 -3.60 -9.68
N PHE A 295 -8.76 -2.97 -10.03
CA PHE A 295 -9.77 -3.55 -10.90
C PHE A 295 -10.41 -2.50 -11.80
N ILE A 296 -10.55 -2.83 -13.09
CA ILE A 296 -11.43 -2.12 -14.03
C ILE A 296 -12.43 -3.11 -14.59
N ALA A 297 -13.71 -2.84 -14.36
CA ALA A 297 -14.79 -3.66 -14.89
C ALA A 297 -14.88 -3.60 -16.42
N GLY A 298 -14.77 -4.76 -17.06
CA GLY A 298 -14.95 -4.96 -18.49
C GLY A 298 -15.81 -6.19 -18.80
N TRP A 299 -16.70 -6.56 -17.89
CA TRP A 299 -17.62 -7.66 -18.08
C TRP A 299 -18.73 -7.32 -19.07
N ASP A 300 -19.05 -8.26 -19.96
CA ASP A 300 -20.37 -8.28 -20.59
C ASP A 300 -21.46 -8.41 -19.50
N VAL A 301 -22.32 -7.40 -19.42
CA VAL A 301 -23.30 -7.25 -18.33
C VAL A 301 -24.28 -8.41 -18.30
N GLN A 302 -24.70 -8.92 -19.47
CA GLN A 302 -25.63 -10.05 -19.55
C GLN A 302 -24.99 -11.34 -19.05
N THR A 303 -23.72 -11.57 -19.42
CA THR A 303 -22.97 -12.75 -18.98
C THR A 303 -22.73 -12.71 -17.48
N LEU A 304 -22.27 -11.58 -16.93
CA LEU A 304 -22.02 -11.50 -15.49
C LEU A 304 -23.33 -11.61 -14.69
N GLN A 305 -24.44 -11.02 -15.17
CA GLN A 305 -25.75 -11.22 -14.54
C GLN A 305 -26.14 -12.71 -14.56
N GLN A 306 -25.93 -13.42 -15.67
CA GLN A 306 -26.22 -14.86 -15.74
C GLN A 306 -25.39 -15.68 -14.73
N ILE A 307 -24.11 -15.33 -14.55
CA ILE A 307 -23.23 -15.95 -13.56
C ILE A 307 -23.73 -15.65 -12.14
N ILE A 308 -24.05 -14.39 -11.82
CA ILE A 308 -24.62 -13.97 -10.53
C ILE A 308 -25.91 -14.72 -10.23
N ASP A 309 -26.75 -14.94 -11.24
CA ASP A 309 -28.05 -15.57 -11.07
C ASP A 309 -27.96 -17.09 -10.93
N ASN A 310 -26.97 -17.77 -11.52
CA ASN A 310 -27.02 -19.23 -11.69
C ASN A 310 -25.73 -20.00 -11.39
N CYS A 311 -24.63 -19.36 -11.02
CA CYS A 311 -23.35 -20.03 -10.83
C CYS A 311 -22.90 -20.15 -9.37
N ASN A 312 -22.79 -21.39 -8.90
CA ASN A 312 -22.14 -21.76 -7.63
C ASN A 312 -21.24 -23.00 -7.84
N THR A 313 -20.27 -22.88 -8.76
CA THR A 313 -19.39 -23.99 -9.13
C THR A 313 -18.22 -24.18 -8.16
N GLY A 314 -18.04 -23.26 -7.21
CA GLY A 314 -16.93 -23.27 -6.29
C GLY A 314 -15.59 -23.34 -7.02
N THR A 315 -14.71 -24.24 -6.57
CA THR A 315 -13.39 -24.48 -7.18
C THR A 315 -13.44 -25.15 -8.55
N SER A 316 -14.61 -25.60 -9.02
CA SER A 316 -14.77 -26.04 -10.42
C SER A 316 -14.76 -24.87 -11.41
N ALA A 317 -14.78 -23.63 -10.91
CA ALA A 317 -14.56 -22.39 -11.63
C ALA A 317 -15.66 -21.99 -12.64
N MET A 318 -15.54 -20.76 -13.16
CA MET A 318 -16.58 -20.11 -13.97
C MET A 318 -16.84 -20.81 -15.31
N HIS A 319 -15.82 -21.48 -15.85
CA HIS A 319 -15.95 -22.17 -17.13
C HIS A 319 -16.92 -23.36 -17.09
N THR A 320 -17.26 -23.85 -15.89
CA THR A 320 -18.28 -24.89 -15.68
C THR A 320 -19.64 -24.32 -15.25
N CYS A 321 -19.83 -22.99 -15.27
CA CYS A 321 -21.13 -22.40 -14.95
C CYS A 321 -22.19 -22.90 -15.94
N PRO A 322 -23.35 -23.40 -15.46
CA PRO A 322 -24.44 -23.82 -16.35
C PRO A 322 -24.89 -22.66 -17.24
N GLY A 323 -24.96 -22.88 -18.56
CA GLY A 323 -25.48 -21.87 -19.49
C GLY A 323 -24.60 -20.63 -19.69
N LEU A 324 -23.29 -20.72 -19.40
CA LEU A 324 -22.34 -19.61 -19.56
C LEU A 324 -22.45 -18.95 -20.95
N ILE A 325 -22.83 -17.67 -20.94
CA ILE A 325 -22.98 -16.85 -22.16
C ILE A 325 -21.59 -16.48 -22.70
N GLY A 326 -21.45 -16.47 -24.03
CA GLY A 326 -20.22 -16.07 -24.72
C GLY A 326 -19.14 -17.16 -24.85
N GLY A 327 -19.23 -18.22 -24.03
CA GLY A 327 -18.31 -19.35 -24.07
C GLY A 327 -16.92 -19.02 -23.53
N LEU A 328 -15.96 -19.89 -23.85
CA LEU A 328 -14.59 -19.84 -23.33
C LEU A 328 -13.63 -19.32 -24.40
N GLU A 329 -12.54 -18.70 -23.96
CA GLU A 329 -11.36 -18.51 -24.81
C GLU A 329 -10.68 -19.85 -25.11
N ASP A 330 -9.92 -19.91 -26.20
CA ASP A 330 -9.09 -21.07 -26.52
C ASP A 330 -7.81 -21.03 -25.65
N PRO A 331 -7.63 -21.96 -24.70
CA PRO A 331 -6.51 -21.94 -23.77
C PRO A 331 -5.15 -22.22 -24.43
N SER A 332 -5.13 -22.64 -25.70
CA SER A 332 -3.89 -22.78 -26.48
C SER A 332 -3.36 -21.44 -27.03
N THR A 333 -4.18 -20.39 -26.99
CA THR A 333 -3.79 -19.05 -27.40
C THR A 333 -3.21 -18.25 -26.23
N THR A 334 -2.63 -17.09 -26.53
CA THR A 334 -2.20 -16.12 -25.51
C THR A 334 -2.76 -14.76 -25.84
N CYS A 335 -3.07 -14.00 -24.78
CA CYS A 335 -3.48 -12.60 -24.90
C CYS A 335 -2.44 -11.74 -24.19
N THR A 336 -1.79 -10.85 -24.95
CA THR A 336 -0.74 -9.95 -24.45
C THR A 336 -0.91 -8.58 -25.10
N ILE A 337 -0.26 -7.57 -24.51
CA ILE A 337 -0.12 -6.23 -25.11
C ILE A 337 1.35 -5.81 -25.13
N ASP A 338 1.68 -4.88 -26.02
CA ASP A 338 3.01 -4.31 -26.10
C ASP A 338 3.35 -3.51 -24.84
N ASN A 339 4.58 -3.67 -24.33
CA ASN A 339 5.06 -2.87 -23.22
C ASN A 339 5.43 -1.45 -23.71
N PRO A 340 4.78 -0.39 -23.21
CA PRO A 340 5.10 1.00 -23.60
C PRO A 340 6.46 1.48 -23.09
N PHE A 341 7.10 0.74 -22.18
CA PHE A 341 8.43 1.03 -21.61
C PHE A 341 9.46 -0.06 -21.92
N PRO A 342 9.74 -0.37 -23.21
CA PRO A 342 10.57 -1.52 -23.59
C PRO A 342 12.04 -1.42 -23.19
N LYS A 343 12.49 -0.23 -22.76
CA LYS A 343 13.86 0.01 -22.25
C LYS A 343 14.01 -0.23 -20.76
N GLU A 344 12.90 -0.34 -20.03
CA GLU A 344 12.88 -0.59 -18.60
C GLU A 344 12.91 -2.10 -18.33
N ALA A 345 13.98 -2.57 -17.71
CA ALA A 345 14.09 -3.97 -17.33
C ALA A 345 13.23 -4.25 -16.10
N VAL A 346 12.21 -5.10 -16.25
CA VAL A 346 11.29 -5.51 -15.17
C VAL A 346 11.53 -6.94 -14.68
N SER A 347 12.48 -7.64 -15.28
CA SER A 347 12.83 -9.03 -14.97
C SER A 347 14.33 -9.27 -15.15
N GLY A 348 14.79 -10.46 -14.78
CA GLY A 348 16.21 -10.78 -14.69
C GLY A 348 16.86 -10.21 -13.42
N VAL A 349 18.18 -10.11 -13.43
CA VAL A 349 18.96 -9.57 -12.30
C VAL A 349 19.09 -8.05 -12.45
N LEU A 350 18.57 -7.31 -11.48
CA LEU A 350 18.47 -5.86 -11.48
C LEU A 350 19.34 -5.24 -10.39
N SER A 351 19.87 -4.04 -10.65
CA SER A 351 20.61 -3.24 -9.66
C SER A 351 19.72 -2.33 -8.81
N ALA A 352 18.52 -2.04 -9.30
CA ALA A 352 17.50 -1.22 -8.65
C ALA A 352 16.12 -1.73 -9.09
N LEU A 353 15.08 -1.42 -8.32
CA LEU A 353 13.70 -1.68 -8.75
C LEU A 353 13.38 -0.80 -9.97
N PRO A 354 12.51 -1.26 -10.89
CA PRO A 354 12.04 -0.42 -11.98
C PRO A 354 11.44 0.90 -11.47
N GLY A 355 11.59 1.97 -12.25
CA GLY A 355 11.27 3.33 -11.83
C GLY A 355 12.27 3.95 -10.84
N ASP A 356 13.43 3.31 -10.61
CA ASP A 356 14.42 3.69 -9.59
C ASP A 356 13.82 3.76 -8.17
N ASN A 357 12.83 2.90 -7.90
CA ASN A 357 12.14 2.89 -6.61
C ASN A 357 13.10 2.53 -5.46
N PRO A 358 13.23 3.40 -4.44
CA PRO A 358 14.08 3.11 -3.30
C PRO A 358 13.46 2.01 -2.45
N ILE A 359 14.28 1.06 -2.00
CA ILE A 359 13.84 0.04 -1.04
C ILE A 359 13.86 0.65 0.35
N GLY A 360 12.71 0.60 1.03
CA GLY A 360 12.55 1.07 2.40
C GLY A 360 13.52 0.38 3.37
N ALA A 361 13.87 1.06 4.46
CA ALA A 361 14.64 0.45 5.53
C ALA A 361 13.69 -0.29 6.49
N TRP A 362 13.50 -1.59 6.30
CA TRP A 362 12.76 -2.43 7.25
C TRP A 362 13.68 -3.36 8.00
N GLY A 363 13.41 -3.56 9.29
CA GLY A 363 14.05 -4.63 10.07
C GLY A 363 15.57 -4.61 10.16
N ARG A 364 16.27 -3.53 9.76
CA ARG A 364 17.72 -3.43 9.98
C ARG A 364 17.95 -3.51 11.48
N ARG A 365 18.39 -4.68 11.96
CA ARG A 365 18.81 -4.88 13.35
C ARG A 365 19.68 -3.68 13.74
N LYS A 366 19.32 -2.95 14.79
CA LYS A 366 20.28 -2.06 15.44
C LYS A 366 21.49 -2.93 15.69
N LYS A 367 22.63 -2.66 15.04
CA LYS A 367 23.88 -3.35 15.36
C LYS A 367 24.02 -3.26 16.88
N SER A 368 23.92 -4.40 17.55
CA SER A 368 24.24 -4.47 18.97
C SER A 368 25.67 -3.98 19.08
N VAL A 369 25.85 -2.77 19.58
CA VAL A 369 27.15 -2.32 20.04
C VAL A 369 27.43 -3.21 21.24
N ARG A 370 28.08 -4.35 20.99
CA ARG A 370 28.75 -5.08 22.07
C ARG A 370 29.70 -4.07 22.69
N SER A 371 29.33 -3.61 23.88
CA SER A 371 30.21 -2.86 24.76
C SER A 371 31.43 -3.74 25.06
N SER A 372 32.45 -3.66 24.22
CA SER A 372 33.80 -4.10 24.53
C SER A 372 34.44 -3.06 25.44
N LEU A 373 33.88 -2.89 26.63
CA LEU A 373 34.54 -2.30 27.78
C LEU A 373 35.08 -3.47 28.59
N LEU A 374 36.32 -3.87 28.29
CA LEU A 374 37.25 -4.58 29.18
C LEU A 374 38.49 -4.95 28.36
N SER A 375 39.37 -3.97 28.12
CA SER A 375 40.81 -4.10 28.33
C SER A 375 41.49 -2.78 27.98
N SER A 376 42.55 -2.43 28.71
CA SER A 376 43.43 -1.27 28.50
C SER A 376 43.02 0.03 29.24
N ILE A 377 42.88 -0.04 30.57
CA ILE A 377 43.24 1.11 31.43
C ILE A 377 44.56 0.78 32.10
N SER A 378 45.65 1.11 31.41
CA SER A 378 46.98 1.25 31.99
C SER A 378 47.75 2.25 31.15
N GLY A 379 47.68 3.53 31.56
CA GLY A 379 48.35 4.62 30.87
C GLY A 379 47.81 5.99 31.24
N LEU A 380 47.67 6.27 32.54
CA LEU A 380 47.64 7.64 33.01
C LEU A 380 49.00 8.28 32.74
N PHE A 381 48.99 9.52 32.24
CA PHE A 381 49.76 10.67 32.73
C PHE A 381 50.26 11.61 31.62
N THR A 382 49.98 12.89 31.87
CA THR A 382 50.61 14.12 31.35
C THR A 382 50.17 14.64 29.98
N ALA A 383 49.37 15.71 29.99
CA ALA A 383 49.86 17.09 29.87
C ALA A 383 48.74 17.98 29.33
N ALA A 384 48.13 18.75 30.24
CA ALA A 384 47.39 19.94 29.90
C ALA A 384 48.40 21.05 29.62
N GLU A 385 48.45 21.58 28.40
CA GLU A 385 48.81 22.98 28.11
C GLU A 385 48.75 23.27 26.61
N ARG A 386 47.75 24.07 26.19
CA ARG A 386 47.95 25.43 25.65
C ARG A 386 46.65 25.95 25.06
N ALA A 387 46.11 26.95 25.73
CA ALA A 387 45.07 27.82 25.20
C ALA A 387 45.70 29.01 24.47
N ASN A 388 44.95 29.50 23.47
CA ASN A 388 45.04 30.80 22.79
C ASN A 388 46.27 30.99 21.87
N THR A 389 46.15 31.50 20.65
CA THR A 389 45.14 32.37 20.02
C THR A 389 45.48 32.47 18.53
N LEU A 390 44.48 32.52 17.63
CA LEU A 390 44.23 33.66 16.72
C LEU A 390 43.14 33.30 15.71
N ILE A 391 42.11 34.14 15.75
CA ILE A 391 40.92 34.18 14.92
C ILE A 391 41.29 34.92 13.63
N GLU A 392 41.01 34.32 12.48
CA GLU A 392 40.41 34.97 11.30
C GLU A 392 40.10 33.85 10.28
N LYS A 393 38.86 33.34 10.25
CA LYS A 393 37.74 33.86 9.46
C LYS A 393 38.04 33.88 7.95
N ARG A 394 37.84 32.73 7.30
CA ARG A 394 37.30 32.71 5.93
C ARG A 394 36.10 31.77 5.88
N SER A 395 34.95 32.38 6.16
CA SER A 395 33.65 31.93 5.74
C SER A 395 33.64 31.84 4.21
N SER A 396 33.41 30.65 3.68
CA SER A 396 32.98 30.43 2.30
C SER A 396 31.64 29.69 2.36
N LEU A 397 30.59 30.49 2.56
CA LEU A 397 29.25 30.37 1.99
C LEU A 397 28.87 28.95 1.50
N VAL A 398 28.44 28.09 2.42
CA VAL A 398 27.41 27.11 2.09
C VAL A 398 26.10 27.90 2.08
N SER A 399 25.52 28.04 0.89
CA SER A 399 24.22 28.66 0.69
C SER A 399 23.19 28.03 1.64
N PRO A 400 22.29 28.82 2.25
CA PRO A 400 21.17 28.24 2.99
C PRO A 400 20.38 27.28 2.07
N PRO A 401 19.78 26.19 2.60
CA PRO A 401 18.81 25.43 1.83
C PRO A 401 17.76 26.40 1.32
N ASN A 402 17.25 26.15 0.11
CA ASN A 402 16.43 27.05 -0.70
C ASN A 402 15.03 27.32 -0.09
N ASN A 403 14.94 27.74 1.18
CA ASN A 403 13.73 28.19 1.88
C ASN A 403 13.35 29.64 1.48
N ALA A 404 13.65 30.00 0.23
CA ALA A 404 13.44 31.35 -0.29
C ALA A 404 11.96 31.59 -0.57
N GLN A 405 11.37 32.45 0.26
CA GLN A 405 10.12 33.19 0.06
C GLN A 405 8.89 32.32 -0.15
N VAL A 406 8.46 31.72 0.96
CA VAL A 406 7.15 31.12 1.08
C VAL A 406 6.10 32.22 1.23
N GLN A 407 5.55 32.72 0.12
CA GLN A 407 4.48 33.74 0.04
C GLN A 407 4.72 35.12 0.74
N PRO A 408 4.15 36.24 0.25
CA PRO A 408 4.30 37.55 0.90
C PRO A 408 3.73 37.54 2.32
N GLY A 409 4.53 37.96 3.31
CA GLY A 409 4.10 38.09 4.70
C GLY A 409 4.44 36.92 5.62
N TRP A 410 5.07 35.85 5.12
CA TRP A 410 5.60 34.75 5.94
C TRP A 410 7.13 34.70 5.89
N SER A 411 7.75 34.22 6.97
CA SER A 411 9.20 34.08 7.08
C SER A 411 9.59 32.75 7.71
N TYR A 412 10.68 32.15 7.21
CA TYR A 412 11.29 30.98 7.84
C TYR A 412 11.95 31.37 9.16
N ILE A 413 11.53 30.74 10.25
CA ILE A 413 11.96 31.05 11.62
C ILE A 413 13.14 30.16 12.04
N GLY A 414 13.18 28.92 11.55
CA GLY A 414 14.29 28.00 11.77
C GLY A 414 13.88 26.54 11.85
N CYS A 415 14.88 25.70 12.10
CA CYS A 415 14.71 24.28 12.42
C CYS A 415 14.61 24.12 13.93
N LEU A 416 13.56 23.46 14.43
CA LEU A 416 13.34 23.21 15.85
C LEU A 416 13.32 21.71 16.12
N ALA A 417 13.75 21.30 17.31
CA ALA A 417 13.68 19.90 17.73
C ALA A 417 12.24 19.49 18.12
N ASP A 418 11.81 18.31 17.67
CA ASP A 418 10.49 17.75 17.96
C ASP A 418 10.55 16.86 19.22
N ASN A 419 10.58 17.50 20.39
CA ASN A 419 10.74 16.82 21.68
C ASN A 419 9.42 16.90 22.47
N ASN A 420 8.61 15.83 22.43
CA ASN A 420 7.48 15.48 23.29
C ASN A 420 6.69 16.62 24.00
N ARG A 421 5.47 16.84 23.47
CA ARG A 421 4.18 17.35 24.01
C ARG A 421 4.04 18.42 25.09
N GLU A 422 4.98 18.73 25.98
CA GLU A 422 4.69 19.68 27.09
C GLU A 422 5.35 21.06 26.97
N ASP A 423 6.48 21.19 26.26
CA ASP A 423 7.24 22.47 26.20
C ASP A 423 7.56 22.96 24.78
N ASN A 424 7.02 22.29 23.77
CA ASN A 424 7.26 22.62 22.38
C ASN A 424 5.95 22.83 21.65
N VAL A 425 6.02 23.54 20.53
CA VAL A 425 5.00 23.89 19.52
C VAL A 425 3.97 22.77 19.24
N VAL A 426 4.27 21.54 19.67
CA VAL A 426 3.61 20.25 19.49
C VAL A 426 2.38 19.95 20.33
N ALA A 427 2.08 20.77 21.35
CA ALA A 427 0.96 20.50 22.24
C ALA A 427 -0.43 20.82 21.65
N ASN A 428 -0.52 21.71 20.65
CA ASN A 428 -1.80 22.16 20.09
C ASN A 428 -1.81 22.02 18.56
N TYR A 429 -1.86 20.78 18.08
CA TYR A 429 -2.00 20.50 16.65
C TYR A 429 -3.31 19.82 16.33
N THR A 430 -3.91 20.26 15.23
CA THR A 430 -4.78 19.43 14.42
C THR A 430 -3.89 18.83 13.34
N SER A 431 -3.58 17.53 13.41
CA SER A 431 -3.16 16.82 12.19
C SER A 431 -4.39 16.83 11.29
N LEU A 432 -4.36 17.62 10.24
CA LEU A 432 -5.48 17.68 9.33
C LEU A 432 -5.26 16.57 8.29
N ASP A 433 -6.13 15.56 8.29
CA ASP A 433 -6.20 14.44 7.31
C ASP A 433 -6.37 14.91 5.84
N SER A 434 -6.30 16.21 5.61
CA SER A 434 -6.44 16.90 4.32
C SER A 434 -5.21 17.77 3.99
N ALA A 435 -4.06 17.53 4.63
CA ALA A 435 -2.80 18.12 4.23
C ALA A 435 -2.51 17.85 2.73
N PRO A 436 -1.88 18.80 2.02
CA PRO A 436 -1.71 18.67 0.58
C PRO A 436 -0.80 17.48 0.21
N GLN A 437 -1.28 16.60 -0.68
CA GLN A 437 -0.45 15.58 -1.35
C GLN A 437 0.71 16.25 -2.10
N PHE A 438 1.88 15.63 -2.12
CA PHE A 438 3.12 16.20 -2.68
C PHE A 438 3.53 17.50 -1.96
N LEU A 439 3.88 17.39 -0.67
CA LEU A 439 4.16 18.53 0.21
C LEU A 439 5.33 19.39 -0.30
N THR A 440 5.17 20.72 -0.25
CA THR A 440 6.27 21.69 -0.28
C THR A 440 6.09 22.68 0.86
N ASN A 441 7.16 23.39 1.24
CA ASN A 441 7.07 24.45 2.27
C ASN A 441 6.01 25.50 1.90
N ALA A 442 5.93 25.85 0.61
CA ALA A 442 4.95 26.81 0.09
C ALA A 442 3.51 26.30 0.18
N LYS A 443 3.27 25.04 -0.14
CA LYS A 443 1.94 24.42 0.02
C LYS A 443 1.52 24.37 1.48
N CYS A 444 2.43 24.06 2.39
CA CYS A 444 2.12 24.01 3.82
C CYS A 444 1.72 25.38 4.37
N VAL A 445 2.47 26.43 4.04
CA VAL A 445 2.12 27.79 4.46
C VAL A 445 0.81 28.26 3.84
N ALA A 446 0.61 28.06 2.53
CA ALA A 446 -0.63 28.46 1.88
C ALA A 446 -1.85 27.76 2.49
N TYR A 447 -1.70 26.48 2.83
CA TYR A 447 -2.72 25.70 3.51
C TYR A 447 -3.03 26.24 4.91
N CYS A 448 -2.00 26.43 5.75
CA CYS A 448 -2.18 26.96 7.10
C CYS A 448 -2.74 28.39 7.10
N GLU A 449 -2.33 29.22 6.15
CA GLU A 449 -2.90 30.55 5.94
C GLU A 449 -4.38 30.49 5.55
N GLY A 450 -4.74 29.64 4.58
CA GLY A 450 -6.13 29.44 4.16
C GLY A 450 -7.03 28.93 5.28
N ALA A 451 -6.47 28.18 6.23
CA ALA A 451 -7.14 27.71 7.42
C ALA A 451 -7.11 28.71 8.61
N GLY A 452 -6.53 29.90 8.43
CA GLY A 452 -6.53 30.98 9.43
C GLY A 452 -5.44 30.90 10.50
N TYR A 453 -4.40 30.10 10.29
CA TYR A 453 -3.26 29.97 11.22
C TYR A 453 -2.12 30.93 10.90
N SER A 454 -1.37 31.34 11.93
CA SER A 454 -0.21 32.24 11.81
C SER A 454 1.14 31.52 11.74
N ILE A 455 1.15 30.19 11.97
CA ILE A 455 2.34 29.32 11.90
C ILE A 455 2.05 28.12 11.01
N ALA A 456 3.06 27.76 10.20
CA ALA A 456 3.12 26.53 9.42
C ALA A 456 4.44 25.82 9.73
N SER A 457 4.40 24.50 9.86
CA SER A 457 5.59 23.69 10.11
C SER A 457 5.57 22.44 9.24
N THR A 458 6.71 22.08 8.66
CA THR A 458 6.87 20.85 7.89
C THR A 458 7.75 19.86 8.63
N LYS A 459 7.40 18.58 8.59
CA LYS A 459 8.13 17.48 9.22
C LYS A 459 8.21 16.28 8.28
N ASN A 460 9.23 15.45 8.47
CA ASN A 460 9.33 14.12 7.87
C ASN A 460 9.06 14.09 6.35
N SER A 461 9.46 15.14 5.63
CA SER A 461 9.33 15.27 4.17
C SER A 461 7.91 15.48 3.63
N SER A 462 6.88 14.98 4.30
CA SER A 462 5.49 14.91 3.80
C SER A 462 4.43 15.46 4.77
N GLU A 463 4.80 15.81 6.00
CA GLU A 463 3.83 16.24 7.02
C GLU A 463 3.78 17.77 7.12
N CYS A 464 2.57 18.32 7.16
CA CYS A 464 2.31 19.75 7.36
C CYS A 464 1.50 19.97 8.64
N TYR A 465 1.91 20.96 9.43
CA TYR A 465 1.30 21.31 10.71
C TYR A 465 0.99 22.80 10.78
N CYS A 466 -0.18 23.14 11.29
CA CYS A 466 -0.62 24.52 11.49
C CYS A 466 -0.77 24.83 12.98
N SER A 467 -0.44 26.06 13.38
CA SER A 467 -0.49 26.50 14.79
C SER A 467 -0.70 28.00 14.91
N ASN A 468 -1.08 28.45 16.11
CA ASN A 468 -1.13 29.87 16.51
C ASN A 468 -0.25 30.14 17.75
N ALA A 469 0.76 29.30 18.00
CA ALA A 469 1.71 29.49 19.08
C ALA A 469 2.40 30.88 19.00
N THR A 470 2.78 31.45 20.14
CA THR A 470 3.41 32.78 20.21
C THR A 470 4.86 32.73 20.68
N THR A 471 5.35 31.55 21.06
CA THR A 471 6.71 31.32 21.55
C THR A 471 7.33 30.08 20.92
N PHE A 472 8.64 30.18 20.65
CA PHE A 472 9.44 29.13 20.06
C PHE A 472 10.69 28.90 20.91
N SER A 473 10.91 27.67 21.33
CA SER A 473 12.11 27.22 22.03
C SER A 473 12.80 26.12 21.20
N ASN A 474 14.01 25.70 21.58
CA ASN A 474 14.68 24.53 21.00
C ASN A 474 15.03 24.63 19.51
N LYS A 475 15.48 25.81 19.06
CA LYS A 475 16.12 25.97 17.74
C LYS A 475 17.40 25.13 17.67
N ILE A 476 17.48 24.27 16.66
CA ILE A 476 18.62 23.40 16.37
C ILE A 476 19.28 23.82 15.04
N PRO A 477 20.49 23.31 14.75
CA PRO A 477 21.15 23.56 13.48
C PRO A 477 20.23 23.27 12.28
N SER A 478 20.26 24.12 11.25
CA SER A 478 19.37 24.00 10.08
C SER A 478 19.54 22.68 9.31
N ASN A 479 20.71 22.07 9.35
CA ASN A 479 20.98 20.76 8.76
C ASN A 479 20.30 19.61 9.51
N SER A 480 19.68 19.85 10.67
CA SER A 480 18.81 18.87 11.30
C SER A 480 17.44 18.80 10.63
N CYS A 481 17.07 19.78 9.79
CA CYS A 481 15.86 19.78 8.96
C CYS A 481 16.25 19.61 7.49
N ASP A 482 16.88 18.49 7.18
CA ASP A 482 17.47 18.14 5.88
C ASP A 482 16.61 17.15 5.07
N GLY A 483 15.45 16.73 5.56
CA GLY A 483 14.53 15.86 4.84
C GLY A 483 14.00 16.56 3.59
N PRO A 484 14.17 16.00 2.38
CA PRO A 484 13.69 16.64 1.14
C PRO A 484 12.16 16.67 1.11
N CYS A 485 11.55 17.74 0.62
CA CYS A 485 10.09 17.80 0.51
C CYS A 485 9.54 16.81 -0.54
N GLU A 486 8.44 16.12 -0.24
CA GLU A 486 7.79 15.13 -1.12
C GLU A 486 7.43 15.71 -2.51
N GLY A 487 6.99 16.96 -2.56
CA GLY A 487 6.60 17.66 -3.79
C GLY A 487 7.69 18.50 -4.44
N ASP A 488 8.86 18.67 -3.80
CA ASP A 488 10.01 19.39 -4.35
C ASP A 488 11.30 19.04 -3.59
N THR A 489 12.08 18.12 -4.16
CA THR A 489 13.32 17.62 -3.53
C THR A 489 14.45 18.65 -3.48
N SER A 490 14.28 19.84 -4.09
CA SER A 490 15.22 20.96 -3.97
C SER A 490 15.03 21.78 -2.67
N GLN A 491 13.95 21.53 -1.94
CA GLN A 491 13.61 22.13 -0.65
C GLN A 491 13.72 21.11 0.48
N THR A 492 13.86 21.58 1.72
CA THR A 492 13.82 20.71 2.90
C THR A 492 12.57 20.95 3.75
N CYS A 493 11.92 19.87 4.18
CA CYS A 493 10.64 19.83 4.89
C CYS A 493 10.78 19.15 6.26
N GLY A 494 11.66 19.70 7.11
CA GLY A 494 11.91 19.19 8.45
C GLY A 494 12.78 17.91 8.44
N GLY A 495 12.60 17.06 9.45
CA GLY A 495 13.29 15.78 9.60
C GLY A 495 12.55 14.87 10.58
N THR A 496 13.10 13.69 10.85
CA THR A 496 12.42 12.66 11.68
C THR A 496 12.16 13.11 13.12
N SER A 497 12.95 14.05 13.64
CA SER A 497 12.80 14.61 14.99
C SER A 497 12.99 16.13 15.01
N SER A 498 12.64 16.76 13.89
CA SER A 498 12.87 18.18 13.69
C SER A 498 11.83 18.77 12.73
N ILE A 499 11.46 20.02 12.96
CA ILE A 499 10.45 20.71 12.17
C ILE A 499 11.01 22.00 11.58
N SER A 500 10.70 22.27 10.32
CA SER A 500 10.97 23.55 9.68
C SER A 500 9.78 24.47 9.88
N VAL A 501 9.98 25.62 10.54
CA VAL A 501 8.91 26.50 11.01
C VAL A 501 8.87 27.81 10.22
N TYR A 502 7.67 28.23 9.83
CA TYR A 502 7.34 29.47 9.13
C TYR A 502 6.29 30.25 9.93
N SER A 503 6.39 31.58 9.97
CA SER A 503 5.44 32.45 10.70
C SER A 503 5.16 33.76 9.97
N LYS A 504 3.96 34.32 10.18
CA LYS A 504 3.59 35.70 9.77
C LYS A 504 4.27 36.78 10.61
N ASP A 505 4.53 36.50 11.89
CA ASP A 505 5.16 37.43 12.83
C ASP A 505 6.44 36.82 13.44
N PRO A 506 7.62 37.40 13.23
CA PRO A 506 8.86 36.93 13.86
C PRO A 506 8.96 37.43 15.31
N ILE A 507 8.25 36.80 16.25
CA ILE A 507 8.41 37.13 17.68
C ILE A 507 9.66 36.41 18.23
N TYR A 508 10.79 37.11 18.24
CA TYR A 508 12.01 36.70 18.94
C TYR A 508 11.86 37.00 20.45
N THR A 509 11.59 35.99 21.29
CA THR A 509 11.81 36.12 22.73
C THR A 509 13.20 35.59 23.09
N LYS A 510 14.09 36.53 23.39
CA LYS A 510 15.45 36.31 23.92
C LYS A 510 15.35 35.56 25.25
N THR A 511 15.91 34.36 25.35
CA THR A 511 16.09 33.66 26.63
C THR A 511 16.88 34.54 27.62
N ARG A 512 16.38 34.70 28.85
CA ARG A 512 17.19 35.29 29.94
C ARG A 512 18.28 34.28 30.38
N PRO A 513 19.48 34.73 30.77
CA PRO A 513 20.58 33.84 31.14
C PRO A 513 20.33 33.15 32.48
N ARG A 514 20.90 31.95 32.65
CA ARG A 514 21.06 31.29 33.95
C ARG A 514 21.79 32.22 34.91
N ILE A 515 21.16 32.56 36.03
CA ILE A 515 21.85 33.16 37.18
C ILE A 515 22.55 32.01 37.91
N HIS A 516 23.87 31.96 37.81
CA HIS A 516 24.70 31.24 38.77
C HIS A 516 24.64 31.99 40.12
N LYS A 517 24.52 31.22 41.21
CA LYS A 517 24.79 31.70 42.57
C LYS A 517 26.19 32.30 42.61
N ASN A 518 26.24 33.60 42.93
CA ASN A 518 27.28 34.38 43.60
C ASN A 518 27.40 35.73 42.88
N ASP A 519 26.75 36.76 43.41
CA ASP A 519 27.48 37.92 43.90
C ASP A 519 26.57 38.85 44.71
N ILE A 520 27.19 39.37 45.75
CA ILE A 520 26.67 40.18 46.83
C ILE A 520 26.93 41.66 46.46
N PHE A 521 26.14 42.55 47.06
CA PHE A 521 26.47 43.93 47.45
C PHE A 521 26.03 45.12 46.58
N LEU A 522 25.30 45.98 47.30
CA LEU A 522 25.42 47.43 47.48
C LEU A 522 24.69 48.39 46.54
N HIS A 523 23.83 49.15 47.24
CA HIS A 523 23.27 50.48 47.01
C HIS A 523 22.02 50.59 46.15
#